data_AF-A0A6B2ECQ9-F1
#
_entry.id   AF-A0A6B2ECQ9-F1
#
_cell.length_a   1.000
_cell.length_b   1.000
_cell.length_c   1.000
_cell.angle_alpha   90.00
_cell.angle_beta   90.00
_cell.angle_gamma   90.00
#
_symmetry.space_group_name_H-M   'P 1'
#
loop_
_entity.id
_entity.type
_entity.pdbx_description
1 polymer ?
#
loop_
_entity_poly.entity_id
_entity_poly.type
_entity_poly.pdbx_seq_one_letter_code
_entity_poly.pdbx_strand_id
1 'polypeptide(L)'
;DVSEEDANYFLGILKVLDEESDGESKELLATNVIEYTRGREIVLASHQIASKVIESLLEFCTDENLGEYQNAFREDIRTLCANRFSSHVLETLISVSASRALTGCVETEPPEKKVKEETSTYHQEKNKSFVETCSKFMMNNMEEFVWDSYANHVIRTCVKALSGEFTGETPIPVEWLAIVQEYVSRLRDWPFFKDFPYQELTSGLLQTLVTSLERIDKNSLKSIGGFFTEAQDEEGKLHKLFSTESSIRFLEVLIRSAGKKLFTKIFLRLFHGNFKELSLLKSANFCVQKILENIKYKDEFNICFTELETDFGEILQNGHSGVILALCQACKRLEMNQYQFIRSLKRALNCSKEGNMVICVLKLKPHEKVLEDNSTFVHIHGSLILQEMLNFRKPIEIIQSILAIAPDQLMNYLNTAKGSFIANAFCSSPHVGEKSRVAFVNHLKGFFIDLAVNKFGSRAVECLFEASTGELRGKIVAELAEKIN
;
A
#
# COMPACT_ATOMS: atom_id res chain seq x y z
N ASP A 1 -29.14 14.34 26.18
CA ASP A 1 -28.37 13.22 26.75
C ASP A 1 -28.91 11.89 26.28
N VAL A 2 -28.03 10.91 26.08
CA VAL A 2 -28.38 9.54 25.68
C VAL A 2 -28.78 8.76 26.93
N SER A 3 -29.93 8.10 26.90
CA SER A 3 -30.43 7.35 28.05
C SER A 3 -29.71 6.00 28.20
N GLU A 4 -29.79 5.40 29.39
CA GLU A 4 -29.27 4.03 29.62
C GLU A 4 -30.00 3.01 28.73
N GLU A 5 -31.29 3.24 28.45
CA GLU A 5 -32.08 2.44 27.51
C GLU A 5 -31.52 2.54 26.09
N ASP A 6 -31.23 3.75 25.61
CA ASP A 6 -30.60 3.95 24.29
C ASP A 6 -29.24 3.24 24.23
N ALA A 7 -28.41 3.37 25.27
CA ALA A 7 -27.10 2.73 25.31
C ALA A 7 -27.20 1.20 25.25
N ASN A 8 -28.14 0.61 26.01
CA ASN A 8 -28.41 -0.83 25.99
C ASN A 8 -28.96 -1.30 24.64
N TYR A 9 -29.81 -0.50 24.00
CA TYR A 9 -30.31 -0.78 22.66
C TYR A 9 -29.16 -0.89 21.66
N PHE A 10 -28.31 0.14 21.54
CA PHE A 10 -27.18 0.14 20.60
C PHE A 10 -26.12 -0.92 20.93
N LEU A 11 -25.91 -1.25 22.20
CA LEU A 11 -25.06 -2.38 22.60
C LEU A 11 -25.62 -3.73 22.11
N GLY A 12 -26.95 -3.91 22.14
CA GLY A 12 -27.61 -5.08 21.58
C GLY A 12 -27.38 -5.19 20.07
N ILE A 13 -27.59 -4.08 19.35
CA ILE A 13 -27.38 -4.03 17.89
C ILE A 13 -25.92 -4.32 17.52
N LEU A 14 -24.97 -3.77 18.27
CA LEU A 14 -23.54 -3.99 18.01
C LEU A 14 -23.16 -5.49 18.07
N LYS A 15 -23.74 -6.24 19.02
CA LYS A 15 -23.52 -7.70 19.11
C LYS A 15 -24.12 -8.44 17.91
N VAL A 16 -25.31 -8.03 17.46
CA VAL A 16 -25.94 -8.61 16.27
C VAL A 16 -25.06 -8.37 15.03
N LEU A 17 -24.51 -7.16 14.89
CA LEU A 17 -23.61 -6.82 13.78
C LEU A 17 -22.31 -7.64 13.77
N ASP A 18 -21.79 -8.04 14.93
CA ASP A 18 -20.61 -8.91 15.05
C ASP A 18 -20.91 -10.37 14.67
N GLU A 19 -22.16 -10.81 14.79
CA GLU A 19 -22.60 -12.20 14.55
C GLU A 19 -23.19 -12.41 13.15
N GLU A 20 -23.75 -11.38 12.51
CA GLU A 20 -24.44 -11.49 11.20
C GLU A 20 -23.54 -11.21 9.97
N SER A 21 -23.55 -12.14 9.01
CA SER A 21 -22.79 -12.03 7.75
C SER A 21 -23.63 -11.74 6.50
N ASP A 22 -24.97 -11.67 6.60
CA ASP A 22 -25.87 -11.54 5.43
C ASP A 22 -26.34 -10.09 5.18
N GLY A 23 -26.55 -9.72 3.91
CA GLY A 23 -26.80 -8.35 3.45
C GLY A 23 -28.25 -7.88 3.61
N GLU A 24 -29.24 -8.74 3.31
CA GLU A 24 -30.67 -8.38 3.41
C GLU A 24 -31.09 -8.12 4.86
N SER A 25 -30.56 -8.88 5.83
CA SER A 25 -30.76 -8.63 7.26
C SER A 25 -30.23 -7.26 7.70
N LYS A 26 -29.15 -6.78 7.08
CA LYS A 26 -28.53 -5.48 7.41
C LYS A 26 -29.34 -4.29 6.89
N GLU A 27 -30.03 -4.42 5.76
CA GLU A 27 -30.93 -3.36 5.26
C GLU A 27 -32.15 -3.15 6.17
N LEU A 28 -32.75 -4.25 6.62
CA LEU A 28 -33.86 -4.19 7.58
C LEU A 28 -33.39 -3.63 8.93
N LEU A 29 -32.23 -4.08 9.41
CA LEU A 29 -31.62 -3.59 10.63
C LEU A 29 -31.30 -2.10 10.53
N ALA A 30 -30.72 -1.65 9.41
CA ALA A 30 -30.43 -0.25 9.15
C ALA A 30 -31.70 0.59 9.19
N THR A 31 -32.76 0.16 8.51
CA THR A 31 -34.05 0.86 8.51
C THR A 31 -34.57 1.05 9.94
N ASN A 32 -34.63 -0.01 10.73
CA ASN A 32 -35.15 0.04 12.10
C ASN A 32 -34.31 0.94 13.02
N VAL A 33 -32.99 0.83 12.95
CA VAL A 33 -32.07 1.58 13.82
C VAL A 33 -32.08 3.07 13.45
N ILE A 34 -32.12 3.38 12.16
CA ILE A 34 -32.10 4.76 11.67
C ILE A 34 -33.42 5.46 12.00
N GLU A 35 -34.54 4.77 11.82
CA GLU A 35 -35.83 5.29 12.29
C GLU A 35 -35.87 5.52 13.81
N TYR A 36 -35.25 4.65 14.60
CA TYR A 36 -35.13 4.81 16.06
C TYR A 36 -34.39 6.09 16.47
N THR A 37 -33.48 6.57 15.61
CA THR A 37 -32.69 7.77 15.87
C THR A 37 -33.41 9.08 15.52
N ARG A 38 -34.56 9.03 14.85
CA ARG A 38 -35.24 10.20 14.28
C ARG A 38 -35.47 11.29 15.33
N GLY A 39 -35.07 12.52 15.00
CA GLY A 39 -35.12 13.70 15.87
C GLY A 39 -34.04 13.74 16.97
N ARG A 40 -33.14 12.76 17.01
CA ARG A 40 -32.03 12.62 17.97
C ARG A 40 -30.71 12.24 17.27
N GLU A 41 -30.63 12.43 15.96
CA GLU A 41 -29.54 11.99 15.09
C GLU A 41 -28.20 12.53 15.57
N ILE A 42 -28.11 13.84 15.83
CA ILE A 42 -26.88 14.52 16.30
C ILE A 42 -26.43 13.96 17.65
N VAL A 43 -27.37 13.79 18.59
CA VAL A 43 -27.09 13.35 19.96
C VAL A 43 -26.58 11.91 19.96
N LEU A 44 -27.23 11.02 19.20
CA LEU A 44 -26.85 9.61 19.09
C LEU A 44 -25.58 9.41 18.26
N ALA A 45 -25.40 10.17 17.17
CA ALA A 45 -24.16 10.16 16.40
C ALA A 45 -22.95 10.67 17.22
N SER A 46 -23.19 11.50 18.23
CA SER A 46 -22.14 12.02 19.12
C SER A 46 -21.90 11.12 20.34
N HIS A 47 -22.47 9.91 20.37
CA HIS A 47 -22.31 8.95 21.46
C HIS A 47 -21.40 7.78 21.06
N GLN A 48 -20.55 7.33 21.99
CA GLN A 48 -19.47 6.36 21.74
C GLN A 48 -19.90 5.04 21.09
N ILE A 49 -21.06 4.51 21.48
CA ILE A 49 -21.53 3.20 21.03
C ILE A 49 -22.46 3.37 19.83
N ALA A 50 -23.35 4.36 19.90
CA ALA A 50 -24.35 4.59 18.87
C ALA A 50 -23.71 5.07 17.55
N SER A 51 -22.69 5.93 17.61
CA SER A 51 -21.89 6.34 16.43
C SER A 51 -21.42 5.14 15.61
N LYS A 52 -20.76 4.17 16.23
CA LYS A 52 -20.25 2.97 15.56
C LYS A 52 -21.34 2.14 14.89
N VAL A 53 -22.49 1.99 15.55
CA VAL A 53 -23.62 1.26 14.98
C VAL A 53 -24.18 2.02 13.78
N ILE A 54 -24.33 3.35 13.90
CA ILE A 54 -24.80 4.20 12.80
C ILE A 54 -23.83 4.12 11.61
N GLU A 55 -22.52 4.25 11.83
CA GLU A 55 -21.49 4.13 10.78
C GLU A 55 -21.63 2.80 10.01
N SER A 56 -21.77 1.69 10.72
CA SER A 56 -21.91 0.36 10.12
C SER A 56 -23.21 0.15 9.34
N LEU A 57 -24.23 0.98 9.56
CA LEU A 57 -25.56 0.82 8.97
C LEU A 57 -25.87 1.85 7.88
N LEU A 58 -25.12 2.96 7.82
CA LEU A 58 -25.36 4.06 6.88
C LEU A 58 -25.33 3.62 5.41
N GLU A 59 -24.48 2.65 5.05
CA GLU A 59 -24.38 2.17 3.66
C GLU A 59 -25.64 1.43 3.20
N PHE A 60 -26.36 0.79 4.13
CA PHE A 60 -27.58 -0.01 3.89
C PHE A 60 -28.88 0.79 4.02
N CYS A 61 -28.81 2.09 4.30
CA CYS A 61 -30.00 2.94 4.46
C CYS A 61 -30.74 3.16 3.15
N THR A 62 -32.06 3.35 3.18
CA THR A 62 -32.77 3.90 2.01
C THR A 62 -32.32 5.34 1.71
N ASP A 63 -32.60 5.85 0.51
CA ASP A 63 -32.22 7.21 0.13
C ASP A 63 -33.00 8.28 0.93
N GLU A 64 -34.19 7.97 1.42
CA GLU A 64 -34.96 8.83 2.33
C GLU A 64 -34.27 8.95 3.68
N ASN A 65 -33.94 7.81 4.29
CA ASN A 65 -33.29 7.73 5.60
C ASN A 65 -31.90 8.38 5.60
N LEU A 66 -31.10 8.10 4.56
CA LEU A 66 -29.83 8.79 4.34
C LEU A 66 -30.05 10.30 4.23
N GLY A 67 -31.10 10.69 3.49
CA GLY A 67 -31.48 12.07 3.27
C GLY A 67 -31.92 12.83 4.54
N GLU A 68 -32.58 12.17 5.50
CA GLU A 68 -32.92 12.75 6.81
C GLU A 68 -31.65 13.01 7.63
N TYR A 69 -30.73 12.04 7.67
CA TYR A 69 -29.43 12.19 8.31
C TYR A 69 -28.59 13.32 7.70
N GLN A 70 -28.55 13.42 6.37
CA GLN A 70 -27.91 14.53 5.68
C GLN A 70 -28.47 15.88 6.11
N ASN A 71 -29.79 16.00 6.25
CA ASN A 71 -30.42 17.24 6.69
C ASN A 71 -30.02 17.59 8.12
N ALA A 72 -30.09 16.63 9.05
CA ALA A 72 -29.69 16.84 10.44
C ALA A 72 -28.21 17.28 10.54
N PHE A 73 -27.31 16.62 9.81
CA PHE A 73 -25.88 16.96 9.84
C PHE A 73 -25.57 18.30 9.17
N ARG A 74 -26.35 18.75 8.18
CA ARG A 74 -26.17 20.07 7.54
C ARG A 74 -26.41 21.23 8.52
N GLU A 75 -27.25 21.06 9.53
CA GLU A 75 -27.59 22.12 10.48
C GLU A 75 -26.40 22.52 11.38
N ASP A 76 -25.51 21.57 11.70
CA ASP A 76 -24.38 21.81 12.60
C ASP A 76 -23.10 21.06 12.22
N ILE A 77 -22.67 21.20 10.96
CA ILE A 77 -21.41 20.59 10.48
C ILE A 77 -20.24 20.99 11.38
N ARG A 78 -20.22 22.24 11.90
CA ARG A 78 -19.12 22.77 12.72
C ARG A 78 -18.88 21.94 13.97
N THR A 79 -19.92 21.69 14.76
CA THR A 79 -19.79 20.92 16.00
C THR A 79 -19.50 19.46 15.70
N LEU A 80 -20.13 18.91 14.66
CA LEU A 80 -20.03 17.49 14.30
C LEU A 80 -18.65 17.11 13.76
N CYS A 81 -18.03 17.94 12.91
CA CYS A 81 -16.74 17.60 12.31
C CYS A 81 -15.57 17.59 13.31
N ALA A 82 -15.69 18.32 14.42
CA ALA A 82 -14.68 18.41 15.49
C ALA A 82 -14.97 17.47 16.68
N ASN A 83 -16.04 16.67 16.60
CA ASN A 83 -16.41 15.75 17.68
C ASN A 83 -15.80 14.37 17.45
N ARG A 84 -15.19 13.78 18.50
CA ARG A 84 -14.51 12.48 18.49
C ARG A 84 -15.34 11.25 18.07
N PHE A 85 -16.65 11.39 17.92
CA PHE A 85 -17.56 10.32 17.52
C PHE A 85 -18.31 10.70 16.26
N SER A 86 -19.00 11.85 16.26
CA SER A 86 -19.83 12.23 15.11
C SER A 86 -19.03 12.68 13.89
N SER A 87 -17.73 12.97 14.03
CA SER A 87 -16.85 13.18 12.87
C SER A 87 -16.79 11.93 11.99
N HIS A 88 -16.72 10.74 12.59
CA HIS A 88 -16.65 9.48 11.85
C HIS A 88 -17.98 9.12 11.18
N VAL A 89 -19.11 9.43 11.85
CA VAL A 89 -20.44 9.34 11.23
C VAL A 89 -20.54 10.28 10.03
N LEU A 90 -20.04 11.52 10.15
CA LEU A 90 -19.99 12.49 9.04
C LEU A 90 -19.09 12.01 7.90
N GLU A 91 -17.91 11.45 8.19
CA GLU A 91 -17.03 10.86 7.17
C GLU A 91 -17.74 9.73 6.40
N THR A 92 -18.41 8.83 7.11
CA THR A 92 -19.19 7.74 6.51
C THR A 92 -20.34 8.28 5.68
N LEU A 93 -21.07 9.27 6.18
CA LEU A 93 -22.18 9.90 5.47
C LEU A 93 -21.70 10.58 4.17
N ILE A 94 -20.55 11.26 4.19
CA ILE A 94 -19.92 11.84 3.00
C ILE A 94 -19.51 10.74 2.01
N SER A 95 -18.89 9.67 2.48
CA SER A 95 -18.47 8.53 1.64
C SER A 95 -19.65 7.87 0.93
N VAL A 96 -20.70 7.50 1.68
CA VAL A 96 -21.92 6.87 1.12
C VAL A 96 -22.62 7.83 0.16
N SER A 97 -22.73 9.11 0.51
CA SER A 97 -23.33 10.13 -0.37
C SER A 97 -22.53 10.28 -1.67
N ALA A 98 -21.19 10.30 -1.59
CA ALA A 98 -20.34 10.36 -2.77
C ALA A 98 -20.51 9.13 -3.65
N SER A 99 -20.59 7.95 -3.04
CA SER A 99 -20.86 6.71 -3.76
C SER A 99 -22.19 6.79 -4.49
N ARG A 100 -23.30 7.07 -3.80
CA ARG A 100 -24.64 7.12 -4.41
C ARG A 100 -24.79 8.25 -5.45
N ALA A 101 -24.09 9.37 -5.28
CA ALA A 101 -24.06 10.44 -6.26
C ALA A 101 -23.40 10.01 -7.59
N LEU A 102 -22.42 9.09 -7.55
CA LEU A 102 -21.68 8.63 -8.73
C LEU A 102 -22.15 7.27 -9.26
N THR A 103 -22.64 6.36 -8.42
CA THR A 103 -22.95 4.95 -8.76
C THR A 103 -24.42 4.69 -9.06
N GLY A 104 -25.27 5.71 -9.18
CA GLY A 104 -26.66 5.55 -9.58
C GLY A 104 -26.91 4.97 -10.99
N CYS A 105 -25.95 4.22 -11.55
CA CYS A 105 -26.02 3.38 -12.74
C CYS A 105 -26.23 1.86 -12.45
N VAL A 106 -26.52 1.44 -11.21
CA VAL A 106 -26.81 0.02 -10.92
C VAL A 106 -28.31 -0.21 -10.82
N GLU A 107 -28.92 -0.61 -11.95
CA GLU A 107 -30.27 -1.17 -12.00
C GLU A 107 -30.22 -2.60 -11.45
N THR A 108 -30.96 -2.89 -10.37
CA THR A 108 -31.31 -4.27 -9.97
C THR A 108 -32.74 -4.65 -10.36
N GLU A 109 -33.50 -3.81 -11.07
CA GLU A 109 -34.84 -4.16 -11.54
C GLU A 109 -35.20 -3.62 -12.94
N PRO A 110 -36.10 -4.32 -13.70
CA PRO A 110 -36.48 -3.93 -15.05
C PRO A 110 -37.23 -2.58 -15.10
N PRO A 111 -37.21 -1.88 -16.25
CA PRO A 111 -37.70 -0.52 -16.39
C PRO A 111 -39.23 -0.43 -16.53
N GLU A 112 -39.92 0.01 -15.48
CA GLU A 112 -41.24 0.64 -15.60
C GLU A 112 -41.06 2.17 -15.49
N LYS A 113 -40.76 2.82 -16.63
CA LYS A 113 -40.12 4.16 -16.66
C LYS A 113 -41.04 5.29 -17.15
N LYS A 114 -41.40 6.15 -16.20
CA LYS A 114 -41.26 7.63 -16.25
C LYS A 114 -41.10 8.22 -14.83
N VAL A 115 -41.77 7.65 -13.83
CA VAL A 115 -41.70 8.13 -12.43
C VAL A 115 -40.40 7.70 -11.71
N LYS A 116 -39.89 6.48 -11.96
CA LYS A 116 -38.64 5.99 -11.33
C LYS A 116 -37.37 6.78 -11.74
N GLU A 117 -37.33 7.36 -12.95
CA GLU A 117 -36.18 8.16 -13.41
C GLU A 117 -36.10 9.53 -12.71
N GLU A 118 -37.24 10.17 -12.43
CA GLU A 118 -37.30 11.47 -11.74
C GLU A 118 -36.88 11.35 -10.27
N THR A 119 -37.28 10.28 -9.59
CA THR A 119 -36.91 10.06 -8.17
C THR A 119 -35.43 9.69 -8.00
N SER A 120 -34.90 8.81 -8.86
CA SER A 120 -33.47 8.41 -8.82
C SER A 120 -32.54 9.62 -9.05
N THR A 121 -32.87 10.47 -10.02
CA THR A 121 -32.11 11.71 -10.29
C THR A 121 -32.21 12.72 -9.15
N TYR A 122 -33.35 12.80 -8.46
CA TYR A 122 -33.51 13.64 -7.27
C TYR A 122 -32.57 13.23 -6.12
N HIS A 123 -32.51 11.94 -5.77
CA HIS A 123 -31.64 11.47 -4.68
C HIS A 123 -30.16 11.59 -5.03
N GLN A 124 -29.77 11.36 -6.29
CA GLN A 124 -28.41 11.60 -6.77
C GLN A 124 -28.00 13.06 -6.60
N GLU A 125 -28.86 14.01 -6.99
CA GLU A 125 -28.57 15.44 -6.84
C GLU A 125 -28.52 15.86 -5.37
N LYS A 126 -29.38 15.30 -4.50
CA LYS A 126 -29.33 15.53 -3.05
C LYS A 126 -28.00 15.03 -2.45
N ASN A 127 -27.56 13.84 -2.83
CA ASN A 127 -26.29 13.25 -2.43
C ASN A 127 -25.10 14.08 -2.92
N LYS A 128 -25.12 14.49 -4.20
CA LYS A 128 -24.11 15.39 -4.79
C LYS A 128 -24.02 16.70 -4.01
N SER A 129 -25.17 17.34 -3.78
CA SER A 129 -25.29 18.58 -3.00
C SER A 129 -24.73 18.44 -1.59
N PHE A 130 -24.90 17.29 -0.93
CA PHE A 130 -24.39 17.07 0.42
C PHE A 130 -22.86 17.05 0.43
N VAL A 131 -22.25 16.26 -0.47
CA VAL A 131 -20.79 16.20 -0.64
C VAL A 131 -20.22 17.57 -0.93
N GLU A 132 -20.83 18.34 -1.83
CA GLU A 132 -20.38 19.69 -2.14
C GLU A 132 -20.49 20.64 -0.95
N THR A 133 -21.58 20.56 -0.19
CA THR A 133 -21.83 21.43 0.96
C THR A 133 -20.80 21.18 2.05
N CYS A 134 -20.59 19.92 2.43
CA CYS A 134 -19.55 19.55 3.39
C CYS A 134 -18.17 19.98 2.87
N SER A 135 -17.84 19.68 1.61
CA SER A 135 -16.54 20.04 1.03
C SER A 135 -16.26 21.54 1.04
N LYS A 136 -17.25 22.36 0.66
CA LYS A 136 -17.14 23.83 0.69
C LYS A 136 -17.07 24.36 2.12
N PHE A 137 -17.84 23.79 3.05
CA PHE A 137 -17.80 24.15 4.47
C PHE A 137 -16.42 23.89 5.08
N MET A 138 -15.87 22.70 4.86
CA MET A 138 -14.54 22.31 5.34
C MET A 138 -13.44 23.21 4.73
N MET A 139 -13.55 23.56 3.45
CA MET A 139 -12.61 24.47 2.77
C MET A 139 -12.65 25.89 3.34
N ASN A 140 -13.84 26.40 3.66
CA ASN A 140 -14.00 27.75 4.20
C ASN A 140 -13.49 27.90 5.64
N ASN A 141 -13.36 26.80 6.38
CA ASN A 141 -12.88 26.78 7.76
C ASN A 141 -11.52 26.08 7.90
N MET A 142 -10.82 25.87 6.78
CA MET A 142 -9.57 25.10 6.74
C MET A 142 -8.47 25.68 7.63
N GLU A 143 -8.46 26.99 7.86
CA GLU A 143 -7.45 27.65 8.71
C GLU A 143 -7.44 27.10 10.15
N GLU A 144 -8.60 26.71 10.65
CA GLU A 144 -8.80 26.04 11.94
C GLU A 144 -8.67 24.53 11.79
N PHE A 145 -9.38 23.94 10.82
CA PHE A 145 -9.64 22.51 10.77
C PHE A 145 -8.46 21.64 10.32
N VAL A 146 -7.46 22.18 9.62
CA VAL A 146 -6.28 21.37 9.28
C VAL A 146 -5.46 21.00 10.52
N TRP A 147 -5.62 21.71 11.64
CA TRP A 147 -4.91 21.46 12.89
C TRP A 147 -5.71 20.62 13.88
N ASP A 148 -6.99 20.37 13.60
CA ASP A 148 -7.87 19.59 14.47
C ASP A 148 -7.79 18.09 14.14
N SER A 149 -7.69 17.25 15.16
CA SER A 149 -7.51 15.80 15.02
C SER A 149 -8.71 15.08 14.40
N TYR A 150 -9.89 15.69 14.37
CA TYR A 150 -11.12 15.10 13.82
C TYR A 150 -11.52 15.80 12.51
N ALA A 151 -11.56 17.13 12.51
CA ALA A 151 -11.98 17.90 11.34
C ALA A 151 -10.98 17.74 10.17
N ASN A 152 -9.69 17.54 10.45
CA ASN A 152 -8.70 17.23 9.41
C ASN A 152 -9.05 15.94 8.66
N HIS A 153 -9.52 14.91 9.37
CA HIS A 153 -9.95 13.65 8.74
C HIS A 153 -11.21 13.86 7.88
N VAL A 154 -12.15 14.70 8.32
CA VAL A 154 -13.30 15.10 7.50
C VAL A 154 -12.86 15.83 6.22
N ILE A 155 -11.87 16.73 6.27
CA ILE A 155 -11.29 17.36 5.05
C ILE A 155 -10.74 16.28 4.10
N ARG A 156 -9.96 15.32 4.63
CA ARG A 156 -9.42 14.22 3.82
C ARG A 156 -10.54 13.45 3.15
N THR A 157 -11.58 13.10 3.88
CA THR A 157 -12.75 12.38 3.36
C THR A 157 -13.50 13.16 2.29
N CYS A 158 -13.66 14.49 2.44
CA CYS A 158 -14.18 15.36 1.38
C CYS A 158 -13.31 15.31 0.11
N VAL A 159 -11.98 15.45 0.23
CA VAL A 159 -11.06 15.42 -0.92
C VAL A 159 -11.11 14.05 -1.64
N LYS A 160 -11.18 12.95 -0.87
CA LYS A 160 -11.37 11.59 -1.42
C LYS A 160 -12.70 11.45 -2.16
N ALA A 161 -13.80 11.90 -1.56
CA ALA A 161 -15.13 11.90 -2.16
C ALA A 161 -15.13 12.65 -3.49
N LEU A 162 -14.62 13.89 -3.50
CA LEU A 162 -14.55 14.73 -4.70
C LEU A 162 -13.68 14.12 -5.81
N SER A 163 -12.71 13.26 -5.45
CA SER A 163 -11.89 12.53 -6.41
C SER A 163 -12.50 11.20 -6.90
N GLY A 164 -13.66 10.82 -6.37
CA GLY A 164 -14.34 9.57 -6.71
C GLY A 164 -13.69 8.31 -6.12
N GLU A 165 -12.84 8.45 -5.09
CA GLU A 165 -12.08 7.34 -4.49
C GLU A 165 -12.99 6.16 -4.07
N PHE A 166 -14.20 6.47 -3.62
CA PHE A 166 -15.16 5.49 -3.10
C PHE A 166 -15.88 4.66 -4.18
N THR A 167 -15.73 4.96 -5.47
CA THR A 167 -16.53 4.35 -6.55
C THR A 167 -15.72 3.70 -7.66
N GLY A 168 -14.45 3.37 -7.44
CA GLY A 168 -13.62 2.74 -8.49
C GLY A 168 -13.33 3.73 -9.61
N GLU A 169 -13.52 3.40 -10.90
CA GLU A 169 -13.14 4.25 -12.04
C GLU A 169 -14.24 5.18 -12.59
N THR A 170 -15.26 5.53 -11.77
CA THR A 170 -16.35 6.40 -12.23
C THR A 170 -15.87 7.84 -12.53
N PRO A 171 -16.32 8.46 -13.65
CA PRO A 171 -16.08 9.87 -13.92
C PRO A 171 -16.67 10.77 -12.83
N ILE A 172 -15.96 11.85 -12.48
CA ILE A 172 -16.43 12.83 -11.49
C ILE A 172 -17.08 14.04 -12.15
N PRO A 173 -18.04 14.72 -11.48
CA PRO A 173 -18.59 16.00 -11.92
C PRO A 173 -17.50 17.08 -12.05
N VAL A 174 -17.66 17.98 -13.03
CA VAL A 174 -16.73 19.10 -13.26
C VAL A 174 -16.69 20.04 -12.06
N GLU A 175 -17.82 20.21 -11.37
CA GLU A 175 -17.89 21.02 -10.15
C GLU A 175 -17.02 20.45 -9.03
N TRP A 176 -16.91 19.12 -8.92
CA TRP A 176 -16.09 18.48 -7.90
C TRP A 176 -14.60 18.71 -8.15
N LEU A 177 -14.18 18.60 -9.42
CA LEU A 177 -12.83 18.95 -9.83
C LEU A 177 -12.52 20.42 -9.49
N ALA A 178 -13.45 21.34 -9.77
CA ALA A 178 -13.28 22.75 -9.46
C ALA A 178 -13.09 23.01 -7.95
N ILE A 179 -13.85 22.32 -7.09
CA ILE A 179 -13.69 22.42 -5.63
C ILE A 179 -12.29 21.93 -5.20
N VAL A 180 -11.81 20.81 -5.74
CA VAL A 180 -10.45 20.31 -5.41
C VAL A 180 -9.39 21.30 -5.88
N GLN A 181 -9.54 21.88 -7.07
CA GLN A 181 -8.60 22.90 -7.56
C GLN A 181 -8.59 24.15 -6.67
N GLU A 182 -9.75 24.54 -6.13
CA GLU A 182 -9.84 25.64 -5.17
C GLU A 182 -9.13 25.31 -3.84
N TYR A 183 -9.30 24.08 -3.31
CA TYR A 183 -8.51 23.59 -2.17
C TYR A 183 -7.01 23.73 -2.41
N VAL A 184 -6.54 23.31 -3.59
CA VAL A 184 -5.12 23.39 -3.97
C VAL A 184 -4.64 24.85 -4.01
N SER A 185 -5.43 25.75 -4.58
CA SER A 185 -5.10 27.18 -4.65
C SER A 185 -5.01 27.79 -3.25
N ARG A 186 -6.05 27.64 -2.43
CA ARG A 186 -6.11 28.22 -1.08
C ARG A 186 -5.01 27.68 -0.17
N LEU A 187 -4.75 26.37 -0.23
CA LEU A 187 -3.64 25.76 0.50
C LEU A 187 -2.30 26.39 0.10
N ARG A 188 -2.04 26.55 -1.20
CA ARG A 188 -0.77 27.09 -1.67
C ARG A 188 -0.55 28.55 -1.28
N ASP A 189 -1.61 29.34 -1.33
CA ASP A 189 -1.56 30.77 -0.99
C ASP A 189 -1.44 30.99 0.53
N TRP A 190 -1.62 29.94 1.34
CA TRP A 190 -1.52 30.04 2.79
C TRP A 190 -0.06 30.20 3.26
N PRO A 191 0.29 31.28 4.01
CA PRO A 191 1.62 31.50 4.58
C PRO A 191 2.33 30.29 5.22
N PHE A 192 1.60 29.39 5.87
CA PHE A 192 2.15 28.25 6.59
C PHE A 192 2.23 26.97 5.75
N PHE A 193 1.83 27.00 4.47
CA PHE A 193 1.79 25.82 3.60
C PHE A 193 3.15 25.11 3.50
N LYS A 194 4.24 25.87 3.50
CA LYS A 194 5.62 25.35 3.50
C LYS A 194 5.93 24.42 4.68
N ASP A 195 5.20 24.55 5.79
CA ASP A 195 5.43 23.79 7.01
C ASP A 195 4.56 22.52 7.11
N PHE A 196 3.59 22.35 6.19
CA PHE A 196 2.64 21.24 6.20
C PHE A 196 3.28 19.85 6.17
N PRO A 197 4.35 19.59 5.39
CA PRO A 197 4.96 18.27 5.38
C PRO A 197 5.50 17.82 6.74
N TYR A 198 5.82 18.75 7.64
CA TYR A 198 6.58 18.48 8.86
C TYR A 198 5.73 18.22 10.10
N GLN A 199 4.40 18.24 9.97
CA GLN A 199 3.48 17.91 11.05
C GLN A 199 2.57 16.75 10.63
N GLU A 200 2.17 15.90 11.58
CA GLU A 200 1.45 14.65 11.30
C GLU A 200 0.10 14.88 10.61
N LEU A 201 -0.73 15.79 11.13
CA LEU A 201 -2.06 16.06 10.59
C LEU A 201 -2.01 16.68 9.19
N THR A 202 -1.16 17.68 8.98
CA THR A 202 -1.05 18.37 7.70
C THR A 202 -0.30 17.54 6.65
N SER A 203 0.66 16.71 7.06
CA SER A 203 1.30 15.74 6.16
C SER A 203 0.31 14.69 5.68
N GLY A 204 -0.51 14.14 6.58
CA GLY A 204 -1.56 13.20 6.19
C GLY A 204 -2.60 13.80 5.23
N LEU A 205 -2.93 15.08 5.41
CA LEU A 205 -3.77 15.83 4.47
C LEU A 205 -3.09 15.98 3.10
N LEU A 206 -1.80 16.37 3.06
CA LEU A 206 -1.04 16.47 1.81
C LEU A 206 -0.93 15.12 1.08
N GLN A 207 -0.73 14.03 1.81
CA GLN A 207 -0.70 12.68 1.25
C GLN A 207 -2.03 12.34 0.57
N THR A 208 -3.16 12.62 1.25
CA THR A 208 -4.51 12.42 0.71
C THR A 208 -4.73 13.26 -0.54
N LEU A 209 -4.36 14.54 -0.49
CA LEU A 209 -4.50 15.45 -1.62
C LEU A 209 -3.67 14.99 -2.82
N VAL A 210 -2.43 14.53 -2.59
CA VAL A 210 -1.57 14.00 -3.67
C VAL A 210 -2.19 12.78 -4.33
N THR A 211 -2.70 11.81 -3.57
CA THR A 211 -3.31 10.60 -4.13
C THR A 211 -4.60 10.91 -4.88
N SER A 212 -5.42 11.82 -4.37
CA SER A 212 -6.62 12.27 -5.06
C SER A 212 -6.28 13.00 -6.37
N LEU A 213 -5.30 13.89 -6.37
CA LEU A 213 -4.88 14.63 -7.56
C LEU A 213 -4.21 13.74 -8.62
N GLU A 214 -3.52 12.66 -8.23
CA GLU A 214 -2.99 11.68 -9.19
C GLU A 214 -4.09 11.13 -10.11
N ARG A 215 -5.27 10.92 -9.53
CA ARG A 215 -6.44 10.39 -10.23
C ARG A 215 -7.13 11.43 -11.12
N ILE A 216 -7.29 12.67 -10.63
CA ILE A 216 -8.18 13.64 -11.29
C ILE A 216 -7.49 14.87 -11.89
N ASP A 217 -6.31 15.29 -11.42
CA ASP A 217 -5.62 16.50 -11.90
C ASP A 217 -4.10 16.47 -11.70
N LYS A 218 -3.41 15.94 -12.71
CA LYS A 218 -1.95 15.85 -12.76
C LYS A 218 -1.25 17.21 -12.78
N ASN A 219 -1.92 18.28 -13.23
CA ASN A 219 -1.32 19.61 -13.26
C ASN A 219 -1.26 20.21 -11.86
N SER A 220 -2.36 20.13 -11.11
CA SER A 220 -2.40 20.53 -9.70
C SER A 220 -1.43 19.70 -8.86
N LEU A 221 -1.35 18.38 -9.08
CA LEU A 221 -0.36 17.51 -8.45
C LEU A 221 1.08 17.99 -8.71
N LYS A 222 1.42 18.21 -9.99
CA LYS A 222 2.74 18.73 -10.38
C LYS A 222 3.04 20.04 -9.68
N SER A 223 2.04 20.89 -9.51
CA SER A 223 2.20 22.20 -8.92
C SER A 223 2.42 22.13 -7.39
N ILE A 224 1.71 21.25 -6.67
CA ILE A 224 1.97 21.00 -5.24
C ILE A 224 3.34 20.36 -5.04
N GLY A 225 3.64 19.28 -5.77
CA GLY A 225 4.94 18.62 -5.68
C GLY A 225 6.09 19.55 -6.07
N GLY A 226 5.85 20.40 -7.07
CA GLY A 226 6.79 21.42 -7.51
C GLY A 226 7.17 22.39 -6.40
N PHE A 227 6.19 22.86 -5.63
CA PHE A 227 6.39 23.81 -4.52
C PHE A 227 7.33 23.23 -3.44
N PHE A 228 7.12 21.99 -3.01
CA PHE A 228 7.94 21.38 -1.95
C PHE A 228 9.31 20.86 -2.42
N THR A 229 9.52 20.76 -3.73
CA THR A 229 10.79 20.32 -4.34
C THR A 229 11.63 21.50 -4.83
N GLU A 230 11.24 22.72 -4.47
CA GLU A 230 12.04 23.91 -4.69
C GLU A 230 13.17 24.03 -3.68
N ALA A 231 14.31 24.53 -4.16
CA ALA A 231 15.52 24.58 -3.38
C ALA A 231 15.35 25.56 -2.22
N GLN A 232 15.65 25.09 -1.01
CA GLN A 232 15.97 25.94 0.13
C GLN A 232 17.46 25.72 0.37
N ASP A 233 18.27 26.43 -0.42
CA ASP A 233 19.71 26.21 -0.50
C ASP A 233 20.41 26.56 0.82
N GLU A 234 20.92 25.54 1.50
CA GLU A 234 22.16 25.65 2.26
C GLU A 234 23.12 24.61 1.65
N GLU A 235 24.20 25.09 1.02
CA GLU A 235 25.20 24.21 0.39
C GLU A 235 25.69 23.14 1.37
N GLY A 236 25.67 21.88 0.93
CA GLY A 236 26.16 20.74 1.71
C GLY A 236 25.20 20.18 2.76
N LYS A 237 23.93 20.62 2.81
CA LYS A 237 22.91 20.00 3.68
C LYS A 237 21.83 19.29 2.87
N LEU A 238 21.37 18.16 3.42
CA LEU A 238 20.20 17.45 2.89
C LEU A 238 18.93 18.31 2.97
N HIS A 239 18.05 18.14 2.00
CA HIS A 239 16.80 18.85 1.93
C HIS A 239 15.93 18.61 3.17
N LYS A 240 15.27 19.65 3.68
CA LYS A 240 14.43 19.59 4.91
C LYS A 240 13.34 18.51 4.83
N LEU A 241 12.87 18.12 3.64
CA LEU A 241 11.91 17.01 3.48
C LEU A 241 12.38 15.66 4.07
N PHE A 242 13.69 15.47 4.30
CA PHE A 242 14.23 14.29 4.97
C PHE A 242 14.33 14.44 6.51
N SER A 243 13.85 15.53 7.08
CA SER A 243 14.07 15.87 8.50
C SER A 243 13.08 15.22 9.50
N THR A 244 11.87 14.88 9.06
CA THR A 244 10.82 14.34 9.96
C THR A 244 10.19 13.09 9.36
N GLU A 245 9.64 12.22 10.20
CA GLU A 245 8.88 11.05 9.71
C GLU A 245 7.66 11.48 8.88
N SER A 246 6.96 12.55 9.30
CA SER A 246 5.82 13.10 8.58
C SER A 246 6.20 13.55 7.16
N SER A 247 7.33 14.25 7.00
CA SER A 247 7.76 14.74 5.69
C SER A 247 8.28 13.63 4.78
N ILE A 248 8.86 12.58 5.37
CA ILE A 248 9.31 11.38 4.67
C ILE A 248 8.12 10.59 4.11
N ARG A 249 7.08 10.34 4.93
CA ARG A 249 5.85 9.67 4.46
C ARG A 249 5.17 10.46 3.34
N PHE A 250 5.12 11.79 3.47
CA PHE A 250 4.65 12.67 2.40
C PHE A 250 5.49 12.53 1.12
N LEU A 251 6.82 12.57 1.23
CA LEU A 251 7.72 12.44 0.09
C LEU A 251 7.59 11.07 -0.59
N GLU A 252 7.40 9.98 0.17
CA GLU A 252 7.15 8.66 -0.40
C GLU A 252 5.88 8.62 -1.26
N VAL A 253 4.78 9.19 -0.75
CA VAL A 253 3.51 9.29 -1.50
C VAL A 253 3.70 10.18 -2.74
N LEU A 254 4.42 11.29 -2.60
CA LEU A 254 4.71 12.20 -3.71
C LEU A 254 5.53 11.53 -4.82
N ILE A 255 6.54 10.74 -4.47
CA ILE A 255 7.37 9.98 -5.43
C ILE A 255 6.51 8.99 -6.22
N ARG A 256 5.64 8.23 -5.53
CA ARG A 256 4.76 7.23 -6.16
C ARG A 256 3.80 7.88 -7.15
N SER A 257 3.19 8.99 -6.76
CA SER A 257 2.18 9.68 -7.56
C SER A 257 2.77 10.60 -8.64
N ALA A 258 4.07 10.89 -8.61
CA ALA A 258 4.69 11.85 -9.51
C ALA A 258 4.69 11.39 -10.99
N GLY A 259 4.12 12.23 -11.87
CA GLY A 259 4.34 12.12 -13.31
C GLY A 259 5.79 12.45 -13.71
N LYS A 260 6.21 12.08 -14.93
CA LYS A 260 7.58 12.21 -15.45
C LYS A 260 8.32 13.48 -15.03
N LYS A 261 7.74 14.65 -15.33
CA LYS A 261 8.37 15.96 -15.07
C LYS A 261 8.62 16.21 -13.58
N LEU A 262 7.66 15.85 -12.73
CA LEU A 262 7.79 16.02 -11.27
C LEU A 262 8.78 15.00 -10.71
N PHE A 263 8.73 13.74 -11.16
CA PHE A 263 9.65 12.70 -10.73
C PHE A 263 11.11 13.08 -11.03
N THR A 264 11.40 13.54 -12.25
CA THR A 264 12.75 14.02 -12.61
C THR A 264 13.18 15.22 -11.76
N LYS A 265 12.27 16.14 -11.42
CA LYS A 265 12.58 17.26 -10.50
C LYS A 265 12.92 16.75 -9.09
N ILE A 266 12.13 15.84 -8.54
CA ILE A 266 12.38 15.19 -7.25
C ILE A 266 13.74 14.50 -7.26
N PHE A 267 13.99 13.69 -8.28
CA PHE A 267 15.22 12.93 -8.45
C PHE A 267 16.47 13.84 -8.44
N LEU A 268 16.50 14.81 -9.35
CA LEU A 268 17.68 15.66 -9.54
C LEU A 268 17.95 16.58 -8.35
N ARG A 269 16.90 17.06 -7.67
CA ARG A 269 17.05 18.04 -6.58
C ARG A 269 17.21 17.43 -5.21
N LEU A 270 16.60 16.28 -4.97
CA LEU A 270 16.55 15.69 -3.63
C LEU A 270 17.47 14.48 -3.46
N PHE A 271 17.75 13.72 -4.54
CA PHE A 271 18.44 12.44 -4.44
C PHE A 271 19.80 12.39 -5.13
N HIS A 272 19.92 12.98 -6.33
CA HIS A 272 21.17 12.92 -7.09
C HIS A 272 22.34 13.48 -6.29
N GLY A 273 23.42 12.70 -6.17
CA GLY A 273 24.61 13.02 -5.37
C GLY A 273 24.51 12.62 -3.89
N ASN A 274 23.31 12.26 -3.40
CA ASN A 274 23.05 11.98 -1.99
C ASN A 274 22.56 10.54 -1.75
N PHE A 275 22.53 9.66 -2.76
CA PHE A 275 21.95 8.32 -2.62
C PHE A 275 22.63 7.50 -1.52
N LYS A 276 23.95 7.58 -1.40
CA LYS A 276 24.69 6.93 -0.31
C LYS A 276 24.23 7.43 1.05
N GLU A 277 24.32 8.74 1.29
CA GLU A 277 24.00 9.35 2.59
C GLU A 277 22.55 9.04 3.00
N LEU A 278 21.58 9.22 2.08
CA LEU A 278 20.17 8.95 2.33
C LEU A 278 19.91 7.46 2.64
N SER A 279 20.66 6.54 2.02
CA SER A 279 20.54 5.11 2.26
C SER A 279 21.04 4.68 3.64
N LEU A 280 21.89 5.48 4.28
CA LEU A 280 22.42 5.21 5.62
C LEU A 280 21.59 5.85 6.73
N LEU A 281 20.64 6.73 6.40
CA LEU A 281 19.75 7.34 7.38
C LEU A 281 18.54 6.45 7.70
N LYS A 282 18.27 6.26 9.00
CA LYS A 282 17.19 5.41 9.52
C LYS A 282 15.82 5.68 8.91
N SER A 283 15.49 6.94 8.65
CA SER A 283 14.21 7.33 8.09
C SER A 283 14.27 7.60 6.58
N ALA A 284 15.34 8.23 6.08
CA ALA A 284 15.40 8.62 4.66
C ALA A 284 15.63 7.45 3.70
N ASN A 285 16.14 6.31 4.17
CA ASN A 285 16.34 5.12 3.31
C ASN A 285 15.02 4.63 2.69
N PHE A 286 13.87 4.83 3.32
CA PHE A 286 12.56 4.49 2.76
C PHE A 286 12.24 5.32 1.51
N CYS A 287 12.63 6.60 1.49
CA CYS A 287 12.51 7.42 0.29
C CYS A 287 13.42 6.92 -0.84
N VAL A 288 14.63 6.43 -0.53
CA VAL A 288 15.51 5.79 -1.53
C VAL A 288 14.85 4.53 -2.11
N GLN A 289 14.28 3.67 -1.26
CA GLN A 289 13.50 2.52 -1.70
C GLN A 289 12.37 2.95 -2.62
N LYS A 290 11.62 4.01 -2.26
CA LYS A 290 10.52 4.53 -3.06
C LYS A 290 10.95 5.06 -4.42
N ILE A 291 12.09 5.74 -4.52
CA ILE A 291 12.67 6.17 -5.80
C ILE A 291 13.01 4.95 -6.66
N LEU A 292 13.70 3.97 -6.10
CA LEU A 292 14.11 2.75 -6.82
C LEU A 292 12.90 1.91 -7.26
N GLU A 293 11.83 1.88 -6.49
CA GLU A 293 10.57 1.23 -6.85
C GLU A 293 9.84 1.92 -8.02
N ASN A 294 9.95 3.24 -8.13
CA ASN A 294 9.18 4.04 -9.10
C ASN A 294 9.99 4.54 -10.30
N ILE A 295 11.30 4.32 -10.33
CA ILE A 295 12.15 4.71 -11.44
C ILE A 295 11.81 3.90 -12.71
N LYS A 296 11.58 4.63 -13.81
CA LYS A 296 11.19 4.10 -15.13
C LYS A 296 12.24 4.34 -16.20
N TYR A 297 13.18 5.25 -15.95
CA TYR A 297 14.12 5.75 -16.93
C TYR A 297 15.52 5.21 -16.66
N LYS A 298 16.18 4.75 -17.73
CA LYS A 298 17.44 4.03 -17.67
C LYS A 298 18.61 4.91 -17.22
N ASP A 299 18.62 6.18 -17.63
CA ASP A 299 19.70 7.11 -17.32
C ASP A 299 19.71 7.46 -15.83
N GLU A 300 18.57 7.85 -15.27
CA GLU A 300 18.40 8.08 -13.83
C GLU A 300 18.74 6.82 -13.02
N PHE A 301 18.35 5.64 -13.50
CA PHE A 301 18.66 4.38 -12.82
C PHE A 301 20.16 4.07 -12.78
N ASN A 302 20.87 4.34 -13.89
CA ASN A 302 22.32 4.18 -13.92
C ASN A 302 23.02 5.08 -12.90
N ILE A 303 22.55 6.33 -12.77
CA ILE A 303 23.06 7.25 -11.74
C ILE A 303 22.86 6.67 -10.34
N CYS A 304 21.64 6.23 -10.00
CA CYS A 304 21.39 5.58 -8.70
C CYS A 304 22.32 4.40 -8.45
N PHE A 305 22.47 3.54 -9.47
CA PHE A 305 23.21 2.31 -9.34
C PHE A 305 24.69 2.61 -9.07
N THR A 306 25.29 3.52 -9.83
CA THR A 306 26.69 3.93 -9.65
C THR A 306 26.93 4.60 -8.29
N GLU A 307 25.99 5.41 -7.79
CA GLU A 307 26.12 6.02 -6.46
C GLU A 307 25.99 5.01 -5.30
N LEU A 308 25.41 3.82 -5.52
CA LEU A 308 25.15 2.83 -4.48
C LEU A 308 26.05 1.58 -4.55
N GLU A 309 26.60 1.23 -5.73
CA GLU A 309 27.21 -0.08 -5.96
C GLU A 309 28.45 -0.39 -5.10
N THR A 310 29.10 0.63 -4.55
CA THR A 310 30.26 0.49 -3.66
C THR A 310 29.87 0.29 -2.19
N ASP A 311 28.64 0.63 -1.80
CA ASP A 311 28.26 0.84 -0.41
C ASP A 311 27.23 -0.18 0.11
N PHE A 312 26.96 -1.23 -0.68
CA PHE A 312 26.04 -2.31 -0.28
C PHE A 312 26.38 -2.89 1.10
N GLY A 313 27.67 -3.04 1.43
CA GLY A 313 28.11 -3.57 2.71
C GLY A 313 27.70 -2.66 3.88
N GLU A 314 27.94 -1.36 3.75
CA GLU A 314 27.60 -0.35 4.77
C GLU A 314 26.08 -0.23 4.96
N ILE A 315 25.32 -0.25 3.85
CA ILE A 315 23.85 -0.23 3.86
C ILE A 315 23.29 -1.47 4.59
N LEU A 316 23.84 -2.66 4.31
CA LEU A 316 23.42 -3.90 4.97
C LEU A 316 23.77 -3.90 6.47
N GLN A 317 24.95 -3.39 6.85
CA GLN A 317 25.37 -3.27 8.25
C GLN A 317 24.46 -2.34 9.06
N ASN A 318 23.92 -1.28 8.43
CA ASN A 318 22.91 -0.41 9.05
C ASN A 318 21.50 -1.04 9.11
N GLY A 319 21.32 -2.26 8.61
CA GLY A 319 20.01 -2.94 8.59
C GLY A 319 19.08 -2.45 7.48
N HIS A 320 19.52 -1.55 6.61
CA HIS A 320 18.71 -0.96 5.53
C HIS A 320 18.66 -1.85 4.27
N SER A 321 18.50 -3.16 4.49
CA SER A 321 18.47 -4.19 3.44
C SER A 321 17.34 -3.99 2.41
N GLY A 322 16.30 -3.22 2.75
CA GLY A 322 15.23 -2.84 1.83
C GLY A 322 15.74 -2.03 0.62
N VAL A 323 16.78 -1.19 0.81
CA VAL A 323 17.42 -0.45 -0.29
C VAL A 323 18.02 -1.41 -1.32
N ILE A 324 18.71 -2.45 -0.86
CA ILE A 324 19.34 -3.46 -1.73
C ILE A 324 18.27 -4.28 -2.47
N LEU A 325 17.16 -4.61 -1.79
CA LEU A 325 16.03 -5.27 -2.43
C LEU A 325 15.39 -4.39 -3.52
N ALA A 326 15.09 -3.13 -3.20
CA ALA A 326 14.49 -2.20 -4.17
C ALA A 326 15.41 -1.99 -5.38
N LEU A 327 16.72 -1.91 -5.16
CA LEU A 327 17.72 -1.85 -6.24
C LEU A 327 17.72 -3.12 -7.10
N CYS A 328 17.66 -4.31 -6.49
CA CYS A 328 17.56 -5.59 -7.19
C CYS A 328 16.30 -5.66 -8.08
N GLN A 329 15.16 -5.26 -7.52
CA GLN A 329 13.88 -5.21 -8.24
C GLN A 329 13.94 -4.23 -9.43
N ALA A 330 14.62 -3.09 -9.26
CA ALA A 330 14.86 -2.15 -10.35
C ALA A 330 15.80 -2.73 -11.43
N CYS A 331 16.88 -3.44 -11.05
CA CYS A 331 17.73 -4.18 -11.98
C CYS A 331 16.93 -5.22 -12.79
N LYS A 332 15.98 -5.92 -12.17
CA LYS A 332 15.06 -6.83 -12.87
C LYS A 332 14.15 -6.05 -13.82
N ARG A 333 13.40 -5.08 -13.30
CA ARG A 333 12.36 -4.33 -14.03
C ARG A 333 12.90 -3.58 -15.24
N LEU A 334 14.09 -2.98 -15.13
CA LEU A 334 14.72 -2.21 -16.21
C LEU A 334 15.70 -3.01 -17.06
N GLU A 335 15.98 -4.26 -16.65
CA GLU A 335 16.94 -5.16 -17.28
C GLU A 335 18.35 -4.57 -17.39
N MET A 336 18.81 -3.94 -16.32
CA MET A 336 20.07 -3.18 -16.26
C MET A 336 20.89 -3.59 -15.05
N ASN A 337 22.21 -3.50 -15.19
CA ASN A 337 23.19 -3.70 -14.11
C ASN A 337 23.03 -5.02 -13.32
N GLN A 338 22.37 -6.03 -13.88
CA GLN A 338 22.07 -7.31 -13.23
C GLN A 338 23.34 -8.06 -12.82
N TYR A 339 24.33 -8.11 -13.71
CA TYR A 339 25.63 -8.74 -13.42
C TYR A 339 26.42 -7.95 -12.37
N GLN A 340 26.47 -6.63 -12.53
CA GLN A 340 27.12 -5.71 -11.60
C GLN A 340 26.51 -5.82 -10.20
N PHE A 341 25.18 -5.93 -10.11
CA PHE A 341 24.47 -6.11 -8.85
C PHE A 341 24.92 -7.37 -8.12
N ILE A 342 24.96 -8.52 -8.81
CA ILE A 342 25.45 -9.79 -8.26
C ILE A 342 26.89 -9.63 -7.75
N ARG A 343 27.75 -8.98 -8.52
CA ARG A 343 29.17 -8.75 -8.14
C ARG A 343 29.29 -7.85 -6.91
N SER A 344 28.54 -6.76 -6.84
CA SER A 344 28.56 -5.84 -5.70
C SER A 344 27.98 -6.48 -4.44
N LEU A 345 26.92 -7.28 -4.56
CA LEU A 345 26.36 -8.05 -3.45
C LEU A 345 27.33 -9.12 -2.93
N LYS A 346 28.01 -9.84 -3.83
CA LYS A 346 29.08 -10.79 -3.45
C LYS A 346 30.20 -10.11 -2.68
N ARG A 347 30.62 -8.92 -3.13
CA ARG A 347 31.65 -8.12 -2.45
C ARG A 347 31.16 -7.71 -1.06
N ALA A 348 29.94 -7.19 -0.95
CA ALA A 348 29.36 -6.73 0.31
C ALA A 348 29.19 -7.84 1.36
N LEU A 349 28.91 -9.06 0.92
CA LEU A 349 28.77 -10.24 1.78
C LEU A 349 30.09 -11.00 1.96
N ASN A 350 31.23 -10.47 1.49
CA ASN A 350 32.53 -11.12 1.57
C ASN A 350 32.47 -12.60 1.12
N CYS A 351 31.72 -12.90 0.06
CA CYS A 351 31.59 -14.26 -0.44
C CYS A 351 32.96 -14.75 -0.94
N SER A 352 33.59 -15.66 -0.20
CA SER A 352 34.85 -16.29 -0.60
C SER A 352 34.64 -17.16 -1.85
N LYS A 353 35.72 -17.58 -2.51
CA LYS A 353 35.64 -18.54 -3.64
C LYS A 353 35.09 -19.90 -3.21
N GLU A 354 35.25 -20.26 -1.94
CA GLU A 354 34.78 -21.51 -1.33
C GLU A 354 33.37 -21.38 -0.73
N GLY A 355 32.91 -20.14 -0.50
CA GLY A 355 31.64 -19.84 0.12
C GLY A 355 30.47 -19.84 -0.86
N ASN A 356 29.36 -20.42 -0.43
CA ASN A 356 28.12 -20.40 -1.22
C ASN A 356 27.44 -19.02 -1.11
N MET A 357 27.41 -18.29 -2.23
CA MET A 357 26.79 -16.95 -2.30
C MET A 357 25.33 -16.98 -1.85
N VAL A 358 24.58 -17.98 -2.29
CA VAL A 358 23.14 -18.05 -2.02
C VAL A 358 22.87 -18.18 -0.53
N ILE A 359 23.66 -18.95 0.22
CA ILE A 359 23.49 -19.04 1.67
C ILE A 359 23.75 -17.68 2.34
N CYS A 360 24.79 -16.96 1.89
CA CYS A 360 25.09 -15.61 2.39
C CYS A 360 23.94 -14.63 2.10
N VAL A 361 23.35 -14.71 0.90
CA VAL A 361 22.19 -13.89 0.51
C VAL A 361 20.95 -14.26 1.33
N LEU A 362 20.66 -15.55 1.51
CA LEU A 362 19.50 -15.99 2.29
C LEU A 362 19.56 -15.53 3.73
N LYS A 363 20.74 -15.51 4.33
CA LYS A 363 20.94 -15.02 5.70
C LYS A 363 21.16 -13.51 5.76
N LEU A 364 21.47 -12.85 4.64
CA LEU A 364 22.04 -11.50 4.54
C LEU A 364 23.19 -11.27 5.53
N LYS A 365 24.11 -12.24 5.58
CA LYS A 365 25.29 -12.21 6.45
C LYS A 365 26.57 -12.40 5.64
N PRO A 366 27.68 -11.78 6.05
CA PRO A 366 28.98 -12.08 5.46
C PRO A 366 29.34 -13.56 5.61
N HIS A 367 30.13 -14.09 4.66
CA HIS A 367 30.49 -15.52 4.62
C HIS A 367 31.03 -16.05 5.96
N GLU A 368 31.93 -15.32 6.62
CA GLU A 368 32.49 -15.70 7.93
C GLU A 368 31.40 -15.91 9.00
N LYS A 369 30.38 -15.04 9.01
CA LYS A 369 29.25 -15.13 9.94
C LYS A 369 28.22 -16.19 9.57
N VAL A 370 28.23 -16.65 8.32
CA VAL A 370 27.44 -17.81 7.90
C VAL A 370 28.05 -19.10 8.42
N LEU A 371 29.39 -19.21 8.47
CA LEU A 371 30.08 -20.40 8.99
C LEU A 371 29.81 -20.65 10.48
N GLU A 372 29.58 -19.58 11.24
CA GLU A 372 29.21 -19.64 12.67
C GLU A 372 27.71 -19.94 12.89
N ASP A 373 26.88 -19.89 11.83
CA ASP A 373 25.42 -19.93 11.93
C ASP A 373 24.86 -21.25 11.38
N ASN A 374 24.61 -22.20 12.28
CA ASN A 374 23.98 -23.50 11.97
C ASN A 374 22.45 -23.45 11.87
N SER A 375 21.82 -22.27 11.99
CA SER A 375 20.36 -22.17 11.93
C SER A 375 19.83 -22.28 10.49
N THR A 376 18.56 -22.64 10.37
CA THR A 376 17.80 -22.63 9.12
C THR A 376 17.18 -21.25 8.84
N PHE A 377 17.60 -20.19 9.56
CA PHE A 377 17.04 -18.86 9.41
C PHE A 377 17.18 -18.35 7.97
N VAL A 378 16.09 -17.78 7.45
CA VAL A 378 16.04 -17.09 6.16
C VAL A 378 15.58 -15.65 6.41
N HIS A 379 16.37 -14.69 5.96
CA HIS A 379 16.03 -13.27 5.96
C HIS A 379 14.98 -12.98 4.87
N ILE A 380 13.96 -12.17 5.17
CA ILE A 380 12.88 -11.87 4.21
C ILE A 380 13.42 -11.19 2.94
N HIS A 381 14.19 -10.11 3.09
CA HIS A 381 14.83 -9.45 1.94
C HIS A 381 15.87 -10.33 1.26
N GLY A 382 16.54 -11.24 1.98
CA GLY A 382 17.48 -12.18 1.39
C GLY A 382 16.79 -13.14 0.42
N SER A 383 15.68 -13.72 0.86
CA SER A 383 14.83 -14.55 0.00
C SER A 383 14.28 -13.79 -1.20
N LEU A 384 13.74 -12.58 -0.99
CA LEU A 384 13.20 -11.76 -2.08
C LEU A 384 14.29 -11.38 -3.08
N ILE A 385 15.48 -10.96 -2.63
CA ILE A 385 16.62 -10.66 -3.50
C ILE A 385 16.99 -11.89 -4.34
N LEU A 386 17.02 -13.09 -3.74
CA LEU A 386 17.31 -14.32 -4.47
C LEU A 386 16.25 -14.64 -5.54
N GLN A 387 14.97 -14.49 -5.21
CA GLN A 387 13.86 -14.68 -6.16
C GLN A 387 13.96 -13.70 -7.34
N GLU A 388 14.32 -12.45 -7.08
CA GLU A 388 14.55 -11.44 -8.12
C GLU A 388 15.74 -11.79 -9.02
N MET A 389 16.86 -12.22 -8.43
CA MET A 389 18.05 -12.61 -9.20
C MET A 389 17.83 -13.86 -10.06
N LEU A 390 16.98 -14.81 -9.64
CA LEU A 390 16.57 -15.95 -10.48
C LEU A 390 15.75 -15.52 -11.70
N ASN A 391 15.16 -14.33 -11.67
CA ASN A 391 14.43 -13.72 -12.77
C ASN A 391 15.27 -12.69 -13.55
N PHE A 392 16.58 -12.61 -13.31
CA PHE A 392 17.49 -11.89 -14.21
C PHE A 392 17.64 -12.62 -15.53
N ARG A 393 18.07 -11.92 -16.59
CA ARG A 393 18.21 -12.51 -17.94
C ARG A 393 19.22 -13.65 -18.01
N LYS A 394 20.23 -13.63 -17.14
CA LYS A 394 21.31 -14.63 -17.07
C LYS A 394 21.57 -15.06 -15.62
N PRO A 395 20.70 -15.90 -15.02
CA PRO A 395 20.78 -16.28 -13.61
C PRO A 395 21.72 -17.47 -13.35
N ILE A 396 22.58 -17.84 -14.31
CA ILE A 396 23.35 -19.10 -14.30
C ILE A 396 24.22 -19.26 -13.04
N GLU A 397 24.83 -18.17 -12.59
CA GLU A 397 25.68 -18.15 -11.40
C GLU A 397 24.89 -18.43 -10.12
N ILE A 398 23.65 -17.92 -10.04
CA ILE A 398 22.73 -18.14 -8.93
C ILE A 398 22.21 -19.58 -8.96
N ILE A 399 21.84 -20.08 -10.14
CA ILE A 399 21.42 -21.47 -10.35
C ILE A 399 22.52 -22.42 -9.85
N GLN A 400 23.76 -22.22 -10.30
CA GLN A 400 24.90 -23.04 -9.89
C GLN A 400 25.15 -22.96 -8.39
N SER A 401 25.04 -21.77 -7.80
CA SER A 401 25.19 -21.60 -6.36
C SER A 401 24.08 -22.30 -5.57
N ILE A 402 22.83 -22.35 -6.05
CA ILE A 402 21.75 -23.13 -5.41
C ILE A 402 22.04 -24.62 -5.47
N LEU A 403 22.42 -25.13 -6.65
CA LEU A 403 22.70 -26.56 -6.86
C LEU A 403 23.98 -27.03 -6.16
N ALA A 404 24.84 -26.11 -5.72
CA ALA A 404 26.01 -26.39 -4.90
C ALA A 404 25.71 -26.50 -3.39
N ILE A 405 24.50 -26.17 -2.93
CA ILE A 405 24.09 -26.35 -1.54
C ILE A 405 23.82 -27.84 -1.30
N ALA A 406 24.21 -28.38 -0.14
CA ALA A 406 23.88 -29.77 0.20
C ALA A 406 22.35 -30.01 0.18
N PRO A 407 21.85 -31.14 -0.36
CA PRO A 407 20.42 -31.41 -0.51
C PRO A 407 19.59 -31.24 0.78
N ASP A 408 20.09 -31.77 1.89
CA ASP A 408 19.47 -31.69 3.22
C ASP A 408 19.40 -30.24 3.72
N GLN A 409 20.46 -29.46 3.50
CA GLN A 409 20.51 -28.05 3.87
C GLN A 409 19.56 -27.21 3.00
N LEU A 410 19.49 -27.48 1.70
CA LEU A 410 18.56 -26.81 0.80
C LEU A 410 17.11 -27.12 1.17
N MET A 411 16.79 -28.39 1.43
CA MET A 411 15.48 -28.81 1.92
C MET A 411 15.09 -28.03 3.18
N ASN A 412 16.02 -27.89 4.14
CA ASN A 412 15.78 -27.14 5.37
C ASN A 412 15.43 -25.67 5.11
N TYR A 413 16.05 -25.01 4.12
CA TYR A 413 15.67 -23.65 3.75
C TYR A 413 14.29 -23.58 3.07
N LEU A 414 13.98 -24.54 2.19
CA LEU A 414 12.68 -24.62 1.51
C LEU A 414 11.52 -24.92 2.49
N ASN A 415 11.82 -25.54 3.64
CA ASN A 415 10.89 -25.78 4.74
C ASN A 415 10.63 -24.57 5.65
N THR A 416 11.10 -23.37 5.27
CA THR A 416 10.84 -22.13 6.01
C THR A 416 9.80 -21.26 5.31
N ALA A 417 9.08 -20.44 6.09
CA ALA A 417 8.06 -19.52 5.60
C ALA A 417 8.55 -18.58 4.49
N LYS A 418 9.84 -18.24 4.48
CA LYS A 418 10.44 -17.28 3.54
C LYS A 418 11.21 -17.98 2.43
N GLY A 419 11.83 -19.13 2.71
CA GLY A 419 12.65 -19.87 1.76
C GLY A 419 11.84 -20.75 0.81
N SER A 420 10.65 -21.20 1.17
CA SER A 420 9.78 -22.01 0.28
C SER A 420 9.53 -21.36 -1.09
N PHE A 421 9.40 -20.03 -1.12
CA PHE A 421 9.19 -19.25 -2.35
C PHE A 421 10.35 -19.32 -3.35
N ILE A 422 11.55 -19.75 -2.93
CA ILE A 422 12.70 -19.93 -3.82
C ILE A 422 12.43 -21.05 -4.82
N ALA A 423 11.75 -22.13 -4.40
CA ALA A 423 11.38 -23.22 -5.30
C ALA A 423 10.47 -22.71 -6.42
N ASN A 424 9.46 -21.90 -6.08
CA ASN A 424 8.60 -21.28 -7.07
C ASN A 424 9.40 -20.39 -8.03
N ALA A 425 10.24 -19.48 -7.53
CA ALA A 425 11.03 -18.59 -8.38
C ALA A 425 12.00 -19.36 -9.30
N PHE A 426 12.59 -20.46 -8.83
CA PHE A 426 13.48 -21.29 -9.63
C PHE A 426 12.71 -22.05 -10.72
N CYS A 427 11.57 -22.65 -10.37
CA CYS A 427 10.75 -23.44 -11.27
C CYS A 427 10.02 -22.60 -12.33
N SER A 428 9.46 -21.45 -11.92
CA SER A 428 8.62 -20.60 -12.78
C SER A 428 9.39 -19.56 -13.59
N SER A 429 10.64 -19.22 -13.21
CA SER A 429 11.41 -18.19 -13.91
C SER A 429 11.59 -18.52 -15.40
N PRO A 430 11.31 -17.57 -16.32
CA PRO A 430 11.48 -17.76 -17.75
C PRO A 430 12.96 -17.85 -18.16
N HIS A 431 13.88 -17.49 -17.27
CA HIS A 431 15.33 -17.48 -17.53
C HIS A 431 16.07 -18.68 -16.93
N VAL A 432 15.38 -19.55 -16.19
CA VAL A 432 15.92 -20.83 -15.73
C VAL A 432 15.63 -21.90 -16.78
N GLY A 433 16.68 -22.48 -17.36
CA GLY A 433 16.54 -23.49 -18.41
C GLY A 433 16.00 -24.82 -17.89
N GLU A 434 15.34 -25.59 -18.77
CA GLU A 434 14.75 -26.90 -18.43
C GLU A 434 15.75 -27.86 -17.77
N LYS A 435 16.98 -27.96 -18.31
CA LYS A 435 18.05 -28.78 -17.72
C LYS A 435 18.35 -28.42 -16.26
N SER A 436 18.32 -27.12 -15.93
CA SER A 436 18.54 -26.64 -14.56
C SER A 436 17.37 -26.98 -13.65
N ARG A 437 16.12 -26.93 -14.15
CA ARG A 437 14.94 -27.37 -13.40
C ARG A 437 14.98 -28.87 -13.12
N VAL A 438 15.36 -29.67 -14.12
CA VAL A 438 15.59 -31.12 -13.95
C VAL A 438 16.69 -31.39 -12.91
N ALA A 439 17.80 -30.65 -12.96
CA ALA A 439 18.87 -30.78 -11.98
C ALA A 439 18.38 -30.44 -10.57
N PHE A 440 17.58 -29.38 -10.42
CA PHE A 440 17.03 -28.97 -9.13
C PHE A 440 16.08 -30.01 -8.52
N VAL A 441 15.20 -30.59 -9.34
CA VAL A 441 14.31 -31.69 -8.90
C VAL A 441 15.13 -32.91 -8.48
N ASN A 442 16.11 -33.32 -9.30
CA ASN A 442 16.96 -34.47 -8.96
C ASN A 442 17.81 -34.23 -7.71
N HIS A 443 18.21 -32.98 -7.45
CA HIS A 443 19.00 -32.60 -6.29
C HIS A 443 18.23 -32.78 -4.97
N LEU A 444 16.91 -32.64 -5.00
CA LEU A 444 16.03 -32.82 -3.84
C LEU A 444 15.44 -34.24 -3.74
N LYS A 445 15.89 -35.18 -4.58
CA LYS A 445 15.49 -36.58 -4.49
C LYS A 445 15.87 -37.16 -3.12
N GLY A 446 14.95 -37.88 -2.50
CA GLY A 446 15.09 -38.43 -1.15
C GLY A 446 14.60 -37.49 -0.03
N PHE A 447 14.14 -36.29 -0.38
CA PHE A 447 13.64 -35.29 0.56
C PHE A 447 12.20 -34.79 0.22
N PHE A 448 11.53 -35.37 -0.78
CA PHE A 448 10.18 -34.95 -1.17
C PHE A 448 9.17 -35.20 -0.05
N ILE A 449 9.33 -36.29 0.71
CA ILE A 449 8.47 -36.57 1.88
C ILE A 449 8.65 -35.49 2.95
N ASP A 450 9.89 -35.13 3.29
CA ASP A 450 10.20 -34.13 4.31
C ASP A 450 9.66 -32.75 3.95
N LEU A 451 9.73 -32.40 2.66
CA LEU A 451 9.11 -31.19 2.13
C LEU A 451 7.58 -31.29 2.21
N ALA A 452 6.98 -32.39 1.76
CA ALA A 452 5.53 -32.55 1.68
C ALA A 452 4.82 -32.47 3.04
N VAL A 453 5.44 -32.97 4.11
CA VAL A 453 4.84 -32.94 5.46
C VAL A 453 5.04 -31.62 6.20
N ASN A 454 5.84 -30.70 5.64
CA ASN A 454 6.05 -29.38 6.20
C ASN A 454 5.02 -28.37 5.63
N LYS A 455 4.46 -27.51 6.48
CA LYS A 455 3.47 -26.47 6.09
C LYS A 455 3.96 -25.57 4.94
N PHE A 456 5.26 -25.30 4.85
CA PHE A 456 5.86 -24.45 3.82
C PHE A 456 6.47 -25.28 2.69
N GLY A 457 7.13 -26.40 3.02
CA GLY A 457 7.75 -27.29 2.04
C GLY A 457 6.76 -27.94 1.07
N SER A 458 5.51 -28.16 1.48
CA SER A 458 4.48 -28.75 0.61
C SER A 458 4.28 -27.93 -0.67
N ARG A 459 4.35 -26.60 -0.57
CA ARG A 459 4.31 -25.69 -1.73
C ARG A 459 5.53 -25.83 -2.64
N ALA A 460 6.71 -26.12 -2.07
CA ALA A 460 7.89 -26.40 -2.86
C ALA A 460 7.73 -27.71 -3.66
N VAL A 461 7.14 -28.75 -3.07
CA VAL A 461 6.83 -30.00 -3.78
C VAL A 461 5.86 -29.77 -4.95
N GLU A 462 4.79 -28.99 -4.74
CA GLU A 462 3.87 -28.60 -5.81
C GLU A 462 4.63 -27.93 -6.97
N CYS A 463 5.47 -26.93 -6.68
CA CYS A 463 6.28 -26.23 -7.69
C CYS A 463 7.23 -27.16 -8.45
N LEU A 464 7.86 -28.10 -7.75
CA LEU A 464 8.77 -29.10 -8.35
C LEU A 464 8.01 -30.07 -9.26
N PHE A 465 6.83 -30.51 -8.83
CA PHE A 465 5.99 -31.42 -9.59
C PHE A 465 5.44 -30.77 -10.87
N GLU A 466 4.96 -29.53 -10.77
CA GLU A 466 4.48 -28.74 -11.90
C GLU A 466 5.57 -28.51 -12.95
N ALA A 467 6.78 -28.17 -12.49
CA ALA A 467 7.95 -27.95 -13.36
C ALA A 467 8.56 -29.24 -13.95
N SER A 468 8.14 -30.41 -13.47
CA SER A 468 8.60 -31.72 -13.94
C SER A 468 7.68 -32.29 -15.02
N THR A 469 8.19 -33.16 -15.88
CA THR A 469 7.41 -33.91 -16.88
C THR A 469 7.83 -35.39 -16.91
N GLY A 470 6.92 -36.26 -17.36
CA GLY A 470 7.19 -37.69 -17.58
C GLY A 470 7.82 -38.41 -16.38
N GLU A 471 9.03 -38.94 -16.58
CA GLU A 471 9.76 -39.74 -15.61
C GLU A 471 10.03 -39.03 -14.27
N LEU A 472 10.27 -37.71 -14.29
CA LEU A 472 10.55 -36.94 -13.07
C LEU A 472 9.32 -36.84 -12.16
N ARG A 473 8.13 -36.64 -12.75
CA ARG A 473 6.87 -36.71 -11.98
C ARG A 473 6.68 -38.09 -11.37
N GLY A 474 7.00 -39.15 -12.13
CA GLY A 474 6.97 -40.52 -11.64
C GLY A 474 7.86 -40.73 -10.42
N LYS A 475 9.08 -40.16 -10.42
CA LYS A 475 10.01 -40.23 -9.28
C LYS A 475 9.49 -39.51 -8.03
N ILE A 476 8.92 -38.32 -8.19
CA ILE A 476 8.32 -37.57 -7.07
C ILE A 476 7.17 -38.38 -6.47
N VAL A 477 6.25 -38.88 -7.32
CA VAL A 477 5.09 -39.67 -6.87
C VAL A 477 5.51 -40.96 -6.19
N ALA A 478 6.51 -41.67 -6.74
CA ALA A 478 7.01 -42.91 -6.17
C ALA A 478 7.52 -42.69 -4.73
N GLU A 479 8.32 -41.65 -4.51
CA GLU A 479 8.84 -41.32 -3.18
C GLU A 479 7.71 -40.93 -2.22
N LEU A 480 6.75 -40.10 -2.65
CA LEU A 480 5.61 -39.72 -1.81
C LEU A 480 4.71 -40.91 -1.44
N ALA A 481 4.64 -41.94 -2.29
CA ALA A 481 3.88 -43.15 -2.04
C ALA A 481 4.55 -44.10 -1.02
N GLU A 482 5.86 -43.98 -0.75
CA GLU A 482 6.57 -44.83 0.21
C GLU A 482 6.07 -44.65 1.65
N LYS A 483 5.45 -43.51 1.99
CA LYS A 483 4.86 -43.24 3.31
C LYS A 483 3.42 -43.75 3.49
N ILE A 484 2.83 -44.33 2.45
CA ILE A 484 1.48 -44.93 2.51
C ILE A 484 1.53 -46.38 3.03
N ASN A 485 2.73 -46.97 3.14
CA ASN A 485 3.02 -48.24 3.81
C ASN A 485 3.80 -48.01 5.11
#